data_AF-A0A7W0UAK9-F1
#
_entry.id   AF-A0A7W0UAK9-F1
#
_cell.length_a   1.000
_cell.length_b   1.000
_cell.length_c   1.000
_cell.angle_alpha   90.00
_cell.angle_beta   90.00
_cell.angle_gamma   90.00
#
_symmetry.space_group_name_H-M   'P 1'
#
loop_
_entity.id
_entity.type
_entity.pdbx_description
1 polymer ?
#
loop_
_entity_poly.entity_id
_entity_poly.type
_entity_poly.pdbx_seq_one_letter_code
_entity_poly.pdbx_strand_id
1 'polypeptide(L)'
;MTSFRRDPECPTLAELGEFASGRDESLRPHVESCRRCRALAGRLTAQGAVVERPKAAAPAFPAAVPTRVAAAYEALGDVVIAATPDASEKLLVCVVLDWRPKSEACTFEVAPISTEVVMASEFDVVLERGDPLGYPALVEVWNHGTLVEWQISERLGRLPEDASAAVDALYLALLGDENAAVADVARGVAIESDEDPRAAFQEAEAERVRRFWSPAARLYSEPAEVREKTVGGLLSEWLERTGWDVPGYAAQLGWPTNELVLLCDDAFEPQAFPPERVGTALASAASTAGDFEDALRRTVGVDQFSPAAGATPTQGMVFARPARRSKSHRADQAGPASDSPPRDAAAGLENYVTRAVRAFRRASAR
;
A
#
# COMPACT_ATOMS: atom_id res chain seq x y z
N MET A 1 -14.73 8.75 -2.95
CA MET A 1 -14.61 7.33 -2.58
C MET A 1 -15.86 6.93 -1.83
N THR A 2 -16.85 6.43 -2.55
CA THR A 2 -17.85 5.56 -1.94
C THR A 2 -17.08 4.36 -1.42
N SER A 3 -17.20 4.04 -0.13
CA SER A 3 -16.74 2.75 0.37
C SER A 3 -17.29 1.68 -0.57
N PHE A 4 -16.48 0.71 -0.99
CA PHE A 4 -17.00 -0.58 -1.47
C PHE A 4 -17.58 -1.31 -0.26
N ARG A 5 -18.63 -0.72 0.34
CA ARG A 5 -19.62 -1.48 1.08
C ARG A 5 -20.08 -2.53 0.08
N ARG A 6 -20.01 -3.81 0.47
CA ARG A 6 -20.92 -4.79 -0.13
C ARG A 6 -22.29 -4.13 -0.08
N ASP A 7 -22.87 -3.87 -1.25
CA ASP A 7 -24.31 -3.67 -1.27
C ASP A 7 -24.86 -4.95 -0.64
N PRO A 8 -25.55 -4.89 0.52
CA PRO A 8 -26.03 -6.09 1.20
C PRO A 8 -26.99 -6.91 0.32
N GLU A 9 -27.40 -6.33 -0.81
CA GLU A 9 -28.25 -6.90 -1.85
C GLU A 9 -27.48 -7.62 -2.97
N CYS A 10 -26.13 -7.69 -2.94
CA CYS A 10 -25.37 -8.46 -3.92
C CYS A 10 -25.57 -9.97 -3.72
N PRO A 11 -25.96 -10.74 -4.75
CA PRO A 11 -26.10 -12.20 -4.67
C PRO A 11 -24.77 -12.88 -4.34
N THR A 12 -24.88 -14.08 -3.79
CA THR A 12 -23.75 -14.97 -3.53
C THR A 12 -23.15 -15.52 -4.84
N LEU A 13 -21.92 -16.04 -4.78
CA LEU A 13 -21.26 -16.65 -5.94
C LEU A 13 -22.04 -17.87 -6.49
N ALA A 14 -22.71 -18.61 -5.60
CA ALA A 14 -23.53 -19.76 -6.00
C ALA A 14 -24.76 -19.34 -6.81
N GLU A 15 -25.48 -18.32 -6.35
CA GLU A 15 -26.63 -17.71 -7.05
C GLU A 15 -26.20 -17.13 -8.41
N LEU A 16 -25.02 -16.47 -8.47
CA LEU A 16 -24.46 -15.99 -9.75
C LEU A 16 -24.06 -17.13 -10.70
N GLY A 17 -23.62 -18.28 -10.18
CA GLY A 17 -23.37 -19.48 -10.98
C GLY A 17 -24.64 -20.13 -11.52
N GLU A 18 -25.72 -20.13 -10.74
CA GLU A 18 -27.05 -20.54 -11.21
C GLU A 18 -27.53 -19.62 -12.34
N PHE A 19 -27.43 -18.29 -12.16
CA PHE A 19 -27.70 -17.31 -13.22
C PHE A 19 -26.83 -17.51 -14.48
N ALA A 20 -25.50 -17.65 -14.34
CA ALA A 20 -24.56 -17.80 -15.46
C ALA A 20 -24.78 -19.09 -16.27
N SER A 21 -25.32 -20.13 -15.64
CA SER A 21 -25.74 -21.37 -16.29
C SER A 21 -27.16 -21.33 -16.86
N GLY A 22 -27.88 -20.22 -16.71
CA GLY A 22 -29.27 -20.02 -17.15
C GLY A 22 -30.33 -20.69 -16.27
N ARG A 23 -30.01 -20.99 -15.00
CA ARG A 23 -30.91 -21.70 -14.06
C ARG A 23 -31.74 -20.79 -13.16
N ASP A 24 -31.32 -19.55 -12.91
CA ASP A 24 -32.10 -18.56 -12.16
C ASP A 24 -32.00 -17.17 -12.83
N GLU A 25 -33.11 -16.71 -13.43
CA GLU A 25 -33.18 -15.44 -14.14
C GLU A 25 -33.62 -14.27 -13.24
N SER A 26 -33.98 -14.53 -11.98
CA SER A 26 -34.49 -13.51 -11.06
C SER A 26 -33.47 -12.43 -10.73
N LEU A 27 -32.17 -12.74 -10.89
CA LEU A 27 -31.05 -11.85 -10.62
C LEU A 27 -30.72 -10.89 -11.76
N ARG A 28 -31.35 -11.03 -12.94
CA ARG A 28 -31.04 -10.25 -14.14
C ARG A 28 -31.02 -8.72 -13.91
N PRO A 29 -32.02 -8.10 -13.24
CA PRO A 29 -32.00 -6.66 -13.00
C PRO A 29 -30.83 -6.19 -12.12
N HIS A 30 -30.39 -7.02 -11.16
CA HIS A 30 -29.24 -6.73 -10.31
C HIS A 30 -27.93 -6.88 -11.10
N VAL A 31 -27.76 -7.98 -11.85
CA VAL A 31 -26.58 -8.23 -12.68
C VAL A 31 -26.41 -7.13 -13.75
N GLU A 32 -27.52 -6.62 -14.31
CA GLU A 32 -27.51 -5.51 -15.26
C GLU A 32 -27.18 -4.15 -14.62
N SER A 33 -27.39 -3.94 -13.32
CA SER A 33 -27.14 -2.66 -12.65
C SER A 33 -25.84 -2.62 -11.84
N CYS A 34 -25.37 -3.76 -11.35
CA CYS A 34 -24.15 -3.89 -10.53
C CYS A 34 -22.96 -4.35 -11.37
N ARG A 35 -21.96 -3.47 -11.55
CA ARG A 35 -20.73 -3.74 -12.35
C ARG A 35 -19.99 -5.01 -11.90
N ARG A 36 -19.95 -5.28 -10.58
CA ARG A 36 -19.31 -6.47 -10.00
C ARG A 36 -20.07 -7.77 -10.26
N CYS A 37 -21.40 -7.78 -10.16
CA CYS A 37 -22.19 -9.00 -10.36
C CYS A 37 -22.26 -9.38 -11.84
N ARG A 38 -22.30 -8.37 -12.73
CA ARG A 38 -22.13 -8.55 -14.18
C ARG A 38 -20.83 -9.29 -14.51
N ALA A 39 -19.73 -8.74 -13.98
CA ALA A 39 -18.36 -9.19 -14.09
C ALA A 39 -18.04 -10.61 -13.58
N LEU A 40 -18.88 -11.13 -12.67
CA LEU A 40 -18.71 -12.49 -12.14
C LEU A 40 -19.54 -13.50 -12.93
N ALA A 41 -20.68 -13.08 -13.49
CA ALA A 41 -21.59 -13.97 -14.20
C ALA A 41 -21.02 -14.44 -15.55
N GLY A 42 -20.48 -13.56 -16.39
CA GLY A 42 -19.91 -13.97 -17.67
C GLY A 42 -18.52 -14.63 -17.57
N ARG A 43 -17.74 -14.43 -16.50
CA ARG A 43 -16.56 -15.27 -16.20
C ARG A 43 -16.96 -16.74 -16.06
N LEU A 44 -18.04 -17.01 -15.34
CA LEU A 44 -18.58 -18.36 -15.18
C LEU A 44 -19.11 -18.93 -16.52
N THR A 45 -19.58 -18.08 -17.44
CA THR A 45 -19.95 -18.47 -18.81
C THR A 45 -18.73 -18.77 -19.69
N ALA A 46 -17.67 -17.96 -19.63
CA ALA A 46 -16.49 -18.04 -20.49
C ALA A 46 -15.59 -19.25 -20.19
N GLN A 47 -15.53 -19.71 -18.94
CA GLN A 47 -14.76 -20.90 -18.54
C GLN A 47 -15.24 -22.21 -19.22
N GLY A 48 -16.36 -22.19 -19.95
CA GLY A 48 -16.83 -23.32 -20.76
C GLY A 48 -16.17 -23.49 -22.13
N ALA A 49 -15.30 -22.59 -22.60
CA ALA A 49 -14.73 -22.64 -23.96
C ALA A 49 -13.22 -22.30 -24.01
N VAL A 50 -12.36 -23.24 -24.41
CA VAL A 50 -10.90 -23.07 -24.50
C VAL A 50 -10.40 -23.32 -25.94
N VAL A 51 -9.50 -22.46 -26.45
CA VAL A 51 -8.83 -22.57 -27.78
C VAL A 51 -7.34 -22.19 -27.64
N GLU A 52 -6.43 -22.94 -28.29
CA GLU A 52 -4.95 -22.78 -28.20
C GLU A 52 -4.34 -21.77 -29.22
N ARG A 53 -3.17 -21.17 -28.90
CA ARG A 53 -2.45 -20.17 -29.72
C ARG A 53 -0.92 -20.48 -29.86
N PRO A 54 -0.23 -20.05 -30.95
CA PRO A 54 1.16 -20.43 -31.24
C PRO A 54 2.23 -19.43 -30.74
N LYS A 55 3.48 -19.91 -30.66
CA LYS A 55 4.68 -19.31 -30.01
C LYS A 55 5.54 -18.45 -30.95
N ALA A 56 6.02 -17.29 -30.49
CA ALA A 56 6.88 -16.34 -31.24
C ALA A 56 8.34 -16.26 -30.72
N ALA A 57 9.24 -15.68 -31.53
CA ALA A 57 10.69 -15.58 -31.31
C ALA A 57 11.14 -14.21 -30.74
N ALA A 58 12.32 -14.17 -30.09
CA ALA A 58 12.81 -13.02 -29.32
C ALA A 58 13.42 -11.86 -30.17
N PRO A 59 13.28 -10.57 -29.75
CA PRO A 59 13.75 -9.41 -30.50
C PRO A 59 15.11 -8.84 -30.04
N ALA A 60 15.70 -7.96 -30.86
CA ALA A 60 16.95 -7.22 -30.61
C ALA A 60 16.70 -5.83 -30.01
N PHE A 61 17.56 -5.37 -29.09
CA PHE A 61 17.39 -4.12 -28.31
C PHE A 61 17.72 -2.84 -29.12
N PRO A 62 16.84 -1.80 -29.11
CA PRO A 62 17.18 -0.45 -29.59
C PRO A 62 18.00 0.37 -28.59
N ALA A 63 18.72 1.39 -29.08
CA ALA A 63 19.88 2.00 -28.40
C ALA A 63 19.64 3.32 -27.62
N ALA A 64 18.41 3.83 -27.48
CA ALA A 64 18.15 5.12 -26.84
C ALA A 64 17.51 4.97 -25.45
N VAL A 65 18.15 5.52 -24.42
CA VAL A 65 17.65 5.54 -23.03
C VAL A 65 16.48 6.53 -22.91
N PRO A 66 15.41 6.23 -22.13
CA PRO A 66 14.26 7.10 -21.99
C PRO A 66 14.63 8.46 -21.36
N THR A 67 13.92 9.52 -21.75
CA THR A 67 14.09 10.84 -21.11
C THR A 67 13.43 10.84 -19.74
N ARG A 68 14.21 11.12 -18.69
CA ARG A 68 13.71 11.22 -17.32
C ARG A 68 13.22 12.64 -17.05
N VAL A 69 11.97 12.76 -16.58
CA VAL A 69 11.40 14.03 -16.13
C VAL A 69 10.96 13.93 -14.68
N ALA A 70 10.97 15.07 -13.98
CA ALA A 70 10.42 15.16 -12.63
C ALA A 70 8.98 14.63 -12.60
N ALA A 71 8.57 14.08 -11.47
CA ALA A 71 7.25 13.49 -11.28
C ALA A 71 6.15 14.48 -11.71
N ALA A 72 5.58 14.24 -12.88
CA ALA A 72 4.42 14.91 -13.45
C ALA A 72 3.60 13.79 -14.10
N TYR A 73 2.75 13.16 -13.31
CA TYR A 73 1.81 12.16 -13.78
C TYR A 73 0.57 12.87 -14.30
N GLU A 74 0.22 12.60 -15.55
CA GLU A 74 -0.85 13.33 -16.22
C GLU A 74 -1.89 12.38 -16.80
N ALA A 75 -1.57 11.09 -16.95
CA ALA A 75 -2.47 10.15 -17.58
C ALA A 75 -2.21 8.66 -17.26
N LEU A 76 -3.23 7.85 -17.57
CA LEU A 76 -3.14 6.40 -17.63
C LEU A 76 -2.06 5.98 -18.63
N GLY A 77 -1.33 4.91 -18.28
CA GLY A 77 -0.22 4.40 -19.08
C GLY A 77 1.10 5.15 -18.90
N ASP A 78 1.17 6.15 -18.02
CA ASP A 78 2.45 6.75 -17.65
C ASP A 78 3.36 5.70 -16.99
N VAL A 79 4.63 5.65 -17.41
CA VAL A 79 5.65 4.77 -16.85
C VAL A 79 6.46 5.56 -15.84
N VAL A 80 6.49 5.11 -14.60
CA VAL A 80 7.06 5.85 -13.46
C VAL A 80 8.04 5.00 -12.67
N ILE A 81 8.90 5.68 -11.92
CA ILE A 81 9.80 5.08 -10.93
C ILE A 81 9.29 5.40 -9.53
N ALA A 82 9.01 4.36 -8.76
CA ALA A 82 8.66 4.45 -7.36
C ALA A 82 9.86 4.13 -6.44
N ALA A 83 9.94 4.85 -5.33
CA ALA A 83 10.91 4.66 -4.25
C ALA A 83 10.18 4.51 -2.90
N THR A 84 10.83 3.87 -1.93
CA THR A 84 10.39 3.87 -0.53
C THR A 84 11.47 4.49 0.34
N PRO A 85 11.13 5.08 1.51
CA PRO A 85 12.10 5.80 2.35
C PRO A 85 13.27 4.90 2.79
N ASP A 86 12.98 3.62 3.02
CA ASP A 86 13.94 2.60 3.44
C ASP A 86 14.75 1.98 2.28
N ALA A 87 14.44 2.31 1.02
CA ALA A 87 15.00 1.62 -0.15
C ALA A 87 16.01 2.48 -0.93
N SER A 88 17.06 2.93 -0.25
CA SER A 88 18.22 3.57 -0.89
C SER A 88 18.83 2.73 -2.04
N GLU A 89 18.47 1.46 -2.20
CA GLU A 89 19.03 0.56 -3.21
C GLU A 89 18.03 -0.09 -4.17
N LYS A 90 16.71 0.08 -4.01
CA LYS A 90 15.76 -0.67 -4.85
C LYS A 90 14.57 0.16 -5.30
N LEU A 91 14.64 0.60 -6.55
CA LEU A 91 13.57 1.27 -7.28
C LEU A 91 12.56 0.26 -7.84
N LEU A 92 11.31 0.70 -8.03
CA LEU A 92 10.29 -0.05 -8.76
C LEU A 92 9.89 0.73 -10.00
N VAL A 93 10.02 0.12 -11.18
CA VAL A 93 9.43 0.67 -12.40
C VAL A 93 8.01 0.13 -12.51
N CYS A 94 7.03 0.99 -12.79
CA CYS A 94 5.64 0.59 -12.90
C CYS A 94 4.86 1.45 -13.91
N VAL A 95 3.69 0.96 -14.31
CA VAL A 95 2.73 1.65 -15.18
C VAL A 95 1.56 2.14 -14.32
N VAL A 96 1.14 3.39 -14.50
CA VAL A 96 -0.06 3.93 -13.85
C VAL A 96 -1.34 3.39 -14.49
N LEU A 97 -2.18 2.76 -13.67
CA LEU A 97 -3.44 2.11 -14.04
C LEU A 97 -4.68 2.93 -13.67
N ASP A 98 -4.59 3.70 -12.58
CA ASP A 98 -5.63 4.62 -12.12
C ASP A 98 -5.00 5.61 -11.13
N TRP A 99 -5.67 6.74 -10.89
CA TRP A 99 -5.27 7.65 -9.81
C TRP A 99 -6.47 8.34 -9.16
N ARG A 100 -6.32 8.66 -7.87
CA ARG A 100 -7.36 9.32 -7.08
C ARG A 100 -6.85 10.69 -6.63
N PRO A 101 -7.25 11.78 -7.32
CA PRO A 101 -6.78 13.13 -6.98
C PRO A 101 -7.54 13.77 -5.81
N LYS A 102 -8.65 13.15 -5.35
CA LYS A 102 -9.54 13.74 -4.33
C LYS A 102 -9.47 13.04 -2.96
N SER A 103 -8.53 12.13 -2.75
CA SER A 103 -8.21 11.61 -1.42
C SER A 103 -7.25 12.57 -0.72
N GLU A 104 -7.27 12.59 0.61
CA GLU A 104 -6.37 13.41 1.44
C GLU A 104 -4.88 13.18 1.11
N ALA A 105 -4.55 11.97 0.64
CA ALA A 105 -3.29 11.69 -0.04
C ALA A 105 -3.60 11.28 -1.48
N CYS A 106 -2.95 11.89 -2.48
CA CYS A 106 -3.09 11.43 -3.85
C CYS A 106 -2.49 10.01 -3.98
N THR A 107 -3.29 9.05 -4.45
CA THR A 107 -2.88 7.65 -4.60
C THR A 107 -2.97 7.18 -6.05
N PHE A 108 -2.08 6.26 -6.42
CA PHE A 108 -1.93 5.70 -7.77
C PHE A 108 -2.11 4.20 -7.69
N GLU A 109 -3.02 3.65 -8.49
CA GLU A 109 -2.99 2.22 -8.79
C GLU A 109 -1.95 2.00 -9.88
N VAL A 110 -1.03 1.06 -9.66
CA VAL A 110 0.07 0.80 -10.58
C VAL A 110 0.29 -0.70 -10.77
N ALA A 111 0.78 -1.10 -11.95
CA ALA A 111 1.31 -2.45 -12.23
C ALA A 111 2.84 -2.40 -12.35
N PRO A 112 3.59 -3.26 -11.64
CA PRO A 112 5.04 -3.31 -11.75
C PRO A 112 5.48 -3.80 -13.13
N ILE A 113 6.66 -3.34 -13.54
CA ILE A 113 7.32 -3.76 -14.77
C ILE A 113 8.49 -4.68 -14.45
N SER A 114 8.59 -5.81 -15.16
CA SER A 114 9.71 -6.75 -15.12
C SER A 114 10.37 -6.93 -16.48
N THR A 115 11.64 -7.33 -16.48
CA THR A 115 12.39 -7.72 -17.68
C THR A 115 12.22 -9.20 -18.04
N GLU A 116 11.60 -9.99 -17.16
CA GLU A 116 11.42 -11.44 -17.32
C GLU A 116 10.23 -11.77 -18.23
N VAL A 117 10.26 -11.30 -19.47
CA VAL A 117 9.16 -11.44 -20.45
C VAL A 117 8.74 -12.91 -20.67
N VAL A 118 9.69 -13.86 -20.52
CA VAL A 118 9.41 -15.30 -20.63
C VAL A 118 8.49 -15.83 -19.53
N MET A 119 8.31 -15.08 -18.43
CA MET A 119 7.45 -15.43 -17.31
C MET A 119 6.02 -14.90 -17.45
N ALA A 120 5.68 -14.28 -18.58
CA ALA A 120 4.35 -13.74 -18.81
C ALA A 120 3.24 -14.79 -18.60
N SER A 121 2.21 -14.38 -17.87
CA SER A 121 0.92 -15.05 -17.69
C SER A 121 -0.18 -14.39 -18.53
N GLU A 122 -1.39 -14.95 -18.48
CA GLU A 122 -2.59 -14.40 -19.12
C GLU A 122 -2.99 -13.02 -18.58
N PHE A 123 -2.50 -12.66 -17.38
CA PHE A 123 -2.75 -11.39 -16.70
C PHE A 123 -1.62 -10.37 -16.89
N ASP A 124 -0.68 -10.64 -17.79
CA ASP A 124 0.42 -9.74 -18.06
C ASP A 124 0.42 -9.25 -19.51
N VAL A 125 0.89 -8.02 -19.71
CA VAL A 125 1.05 -7.43 -21.05
C VAL A 125 2.52 -7.40 -21.42
N VAL A 126 2.86 -7.99 -22.56
CA VAL A 126 4.23 -7.98 -23.10
C VAL A 126 4.43 -6.74 -23.97
N LEU A 127 5.38 -5.89 -23.57
CA LEU A 127 5.80 -4.70 -24.30
C LEU A 127 6.89 -5.07 -25.31
N GLU A 128 6.53 -5.62 -26.47
CA GLU A 128 7.50 -6.15 -27.45
C GLU A 128 8.48 -5.10 -27.98
N ARG A 129 7.99 -3.89 -28.27
CA ARG A 129 8.81 -2.77 -28.78
C ARG A 129 9.65 -2.11 -27.69
N GLY A 130 9.25 -2.35 -26.44
CA GLY A 130 9.89 -1.77 -25.28
C GLY A 130 9.65 -0.28 -25.09
N ASP A 131 8.82 0.40 -25.88
CA ASP A 131 8.53 1.82 -25.65
C ASP A 131 7.71 2.02 -24.36
N PRO A 132 8.03 3.02 -23.51
CA PRO A 132 9.09 4.02 -23.64
C PRO A 132 10.46 3.57 -23.13
N LEU A 133 10.59 2.37 -22.56
CA LEU A 133 11.77 1.84 -21.86
C LEU A 133 12.99 1.54 -22.76
N GLY A 134 12.78 1.32 -24.06
CA GLY A 134 13.81 0.91 -25.02
C GLY A 134 14.17 -0.57 -24.97
N TYR A 135 13.43 -1.40 -24.22
CA TYR A 135 13.66 -2.85 -24.13
C TYR A 135 12.37 -3.65 -23.89
N PRO A 136 12.27 -4.90 -24.37
CA PRO A 136 11.13 -5.75 -24.10
C PRO A 136 10.91 -5.91 -22.59
N ALA A 137 9.67 -5.70 -22.16
CA ALA A 137 9.32 -5.75 -20.75
C ALA A 137 7.92 -6.35 -20.55
N LEU A 138 7.64 -6.72 -19.32
CA LEU A 138 6.39 -7.32 -18.88
C LEU A 138 5.69 -6.35 -17.92
N VAL A 139 4.44 -5.98 -18.20
CA VAL A 139 3.59 -5.27 -17.24
C VAL A 139 2.78 -6.31 -16.48
N GLU A 140 3.06 -6.45 -15.19
CA GLU A 140 2.49 -7.50 -14.35
C GLU A 140 1.18 -7.03 -13.70
N VAL A 141 0.07 -7.07 -14.45
CA VAL A 141 -1.21 -6.51 -13.97
C VAL A 141 -1.78 -7.32 -12.80
N TRP A 142 -1.46 -8.62 -12.72
CA TRP A 142 -1.80 -9.44 -11.56
C TRP A 142 -1.20 -8.91 -10.26
N ASN A 143 0.04 -8.40 -10.33
CA ASN A 143 0.78 -7.83 -9.22
C ASN A 143 0.55 -6.31 -9.09
N HIS A 144 -0.64 -5.80 -9.43
CA HIS A 144 -0.93 -4.40 -9.22
C HIS A 144 -1.06 -4.06 -7.73
N GLY A 145 -0.85 -2.79 -7.39
CA GLY A 145 -1.10 -2.27 -6.06
C GLY A 145 -1.12 -0.75 -6.02
N THR A 146 -1.35 -0.20 -4.83
CA THR A 146 -1.48 1.24 -4.64
C THR A 146 -0.17 1.87 -4.16
N LEU A 147 0.23 2.99 -4.77
CA LEU A 147 1.27 3.89 -4.29
C LEU A 147 0.67 5.21 -3.81
N VAL A 148 1.39 5.91 -2.94
CA VAL A 148 1.11 7.31 -2.59
C VAL A 148 2.01 8.25 -3.39
N GLU A 149 1.58 9.49 -3.61
CA GLU A 149 2.27 10.49 -4.44
C GLU A 149 3.76 10.63 -4.14
N TRP A 150 4.13 10.73 -2.86
CA TRP A 150 5.54 10.92 -2.47
C TRP A 150 6.44 9.73 -2.82
N GLN A 151 5.88 8.55 -3.12
CA GLN A 151 6.67 7.41 -3.60
C GLN A 151 7.09 7.58 -5.06
N ILE A 152 6.41 8.40 -5.86
CA ILE A 152 6.72 8.57 -7.29
C ILE A 152 7.86 9.58 -7.43
N SER A 153 9.01 9.09 -7.88
CA SER A 153 10.26 9.87 -7.98
C SER A 153 10.49 10.46 -9.38
N GLU A 154 10.26 9.67 -10.43
CA GLU A 154 10.54 10.04 -11.82
C GLU A 154 9.44 9.50 -12.75
N ARG A 155 9.23 10.17 -13.88
CA ARG A 155 8.47 9.65 -15.02
C ARG A 155 9.43 9.36 -16.17
N LEU A 156 9.30 8.17 -16.77
CA LEU A 156 10.15 7.66 -17.85
C LEU A 156 9.50 7.84 -19.23
N GLY A 157 8.21 8.13 -19.28
CA GLY A 157 7.46 8.34 -20.50
C GLY A 157 6.04 7.82 -20.36
N ARG A 158 5.42 7.52 -21.49
CA ARG A 158 4.08 6.96 -21.58
C ARG A 158 4.09 5.77 -22.51
N LEU A 159 3.32 4.74 -22.16
CA LEU A 159 3.08 3.62 -23.04
C LEU A 159 2.42 4.11 -24.35
N PRO A 160 2.72 3.46 -25.49
CA PRO A 160 1.93 3.59 -26.71
C PRO A 160 0.45 3.35 -26.45
N GLU A 161 -0.43 3.98 -27.24
CA GLU A 161 -1.88 3.96 -27.01
C GLU A 161 -2.46 2.53 -27.02
N ASP A 162 -1.98 1.67 -27.91
CA ASP A 162 -2.36 0.25 -27.99
C ASP A 162 -1.93 -0.54 -26.75
N ALA A 163 -0.69 -0.36 -26.29
CA ALA A 163 -0.19 -0.98 -25.06
C ALA A 163 -0.93 -0.46 -23.82
N SER A 164 -1.17 0.85 -23.73
CA SER A 164 -1.92 1.48 -22.65
C SER A 164 -3.37 0.98 -22.61
N ALA A 165 -4.04 0.90 -23.75
CA ALA A 165 -5.41 0.38 -23.85
C ALA A 165 -5.48 -1.10 -23.47
N ALA A 166 -4.44 -1.88 -23.80
CA ALA A 166 -4.38 -3.27 -23.42
C ALA A 166 -4.15 -3.49 -21.92
N VAL A 167 -3.24 -2.72 -21.31
CA VAL A 167 -3.02 -2.74 -19.86
C VAL A 167 -4.29 -2.34 -19.13
N ASP A 168 -4.97 -1.27 -19.57
CA ASP A 168 -6.25 -0.83 -19.02
C ASP A 168 -7.33 -1.92 -19.16
N ALA A 169 -7.49 -2.48 -20.36
CA ALA A 169 -8.48 -3.54 -20.58
C ALA A 169 -8.20 -4.79 -19.72
N LEU A 170 -6.93 -5.18 -19.56
CA LEU A 170 -6.56 -6.32 -18.73
C LEU A 170 -6.77 -6.03 -17.24
N TYR A 171 -6.46 -4.81 -16.79
CA TYR A 171 -6.73 -4.37 -15.43
C TYR A 171 -8.23 -4.35 -15.14
N LEU A 172 -9.04 -3.80 -16.04
CA LEU A 172 -10.49 -3.83 -15.94
C LEU A 172 -11.02 -5.27 -15.93
N ALA A 173 -10.52 -6.15 -16.80
CA ALA A 173 -10.87 -7.56 -16.81
C ALA A 173 -10.48 -8.29 -15.51
N LEU A 174 -9.34 -7.92 -14.89
CA LEU A 174 -8.92 -8.43 -13.58
C LEU A 174 -9.87 -8.00 -12.47
N LEU A 175 -10.32 -6.74 -12.50
CA LEU A 175 -11.40 -6.22 -11.66
C LEU A 175 -12.78 -6.79 -12.01
N GLY A 176 -12.84 -7.61 -13.06
CA GLY A 176 -13.98 -8.39 -13.49
C GLY A 176 -14.73 -7.82 -14.69
N ASP A 177 -14.38 -6.66 -15.23
CA ASP A 177 -15.11 -6.09 -16.37
C ASP A 177 -14.99 -6.95 -17.65
N GLU A 178 -16.00 -7.77 -17.90
CA GLU A 178 -16.07 -8.66 -19.07
C GLU A 178 -16.25 -7.93 -20.40
N ASN A 179 -16.67 -6.65 -20.35
CA ASN A 179 -16.77 -5.82 -21.55
C ASN A 179 -15.44 -5.17 -21.90
N ALA A 180 -14.42 -5.32 -21.05
CA ALA A 180 -13.08 -4.91 -21.37
C ALA A 180 -12.58 -5.81 -22.51
N ALA A 181 -12.73 -5.33 -23.73
CA ALA A 181 -12.14 -5.94 -24.90
C ALA A 181 -10.63 -5.84 -24.75
N VAL A 182 -10.01 -6.91 -24.25
CA VAL A 182 -8.55 -7.01 -24.19
C VAL A 182 -8.06 -6.97 -25.62
N ALA A 183 -7.38 -5.87 -25.98
CA ALA A 183 -6.80 -5.68 -27.30
C ALA A 183 -5.91 -6.88 -27.66
N ASP A 184 -5.72 -7.12 -28.96
CA ASP A 184 -4.85 -8.18 -29.45
C ASP A 184 -3.37 -7.79 -29.27
N VAL A 185 -2.94 -7.70 -28.02
CA VAL A 185 -1.55 -7.52 -27.62
C VAL A 185 -0.95 -8.86 -27.22
N ALA A 186 0.38 -8.92 -27.29
CA ALA A 186 1.13 -10.04 -26.77
C ALA A 186 0.88 -10.19 -25.26
N ARG A 187 0.42 -11.37 -24.87
CA ARG A 187 0.18 -11.79 -23.48
C ARG A 187 0.81 -13.16 -23.25
N GLY A 188 1.02 -13.50 -21.99
CA GLY A 188 1.39 -14.86 -21.61
C GLY A 188 0.27 -15.88 -21.80
N VAL A 189 0.63 -17.14 -21.69
CA VAL A 189 -0.32 -18.26 -21.67
C VAL A 189 -0.92 -18.39 -20.27
N ALA A 190 -2.12 -18.97 -20.15
CA ALA A 190 -2.69 -19.28 -18.85
C ALA A 190 -1.76 -20.12 -17.97
N ILE A 191 -1.74 -19.87 -16.66
CA ILE A 191 -1.11 -20.77 -15.69
C ILE A 191 -2.12 -21.85 -15.32
N GLU A 192 -1.85 -23.09 -15.72
CA GLU A 192 -2.79 -24.22 -15.53
C GLU A 192 -2.53 -25.01 -14.24
N SER A 193 -1.37 -24.82 -13.60
CA SER A 193 -0.93 -25.59 -12.44
C SER A 193 0.01 -24.77 -11.55
N ASP A 194 -0.05 -25.00 -10.23
CA ASP A 194 0.86 -24.42 -9.24
C ASP A 194 2.32 -24.89 -9.44
N GLU A 195 2.54 -25.98 -10.19
CA GLU A 195 3.89 -26.45 -10.57
C GLU A 195 4.52 -25.65 -11.72
N ASP A 196 3.76 -24.77 -12.38
CA ASP A 196 4.28 -23.89 -13.42
C ASP A 196 5.29 -22.89 -12.80
N PRO A 197 6.52 -22.78 -13.33
CA PRO A 197 7.51 -21.85 -12.80
C PRO A 197 7.04 -20.39 -12.76
N ARG A 198 6.06 -20.02 -13.60
CA ARG A 198 5.47 -18.68 -13.63
C ARG A 198 4.63 -18.39 -12.38
N ALA A 199 4.00 -19.40 -11.77
CA ALA A 199 3.29 -19.23 -10.51
C ALA A 199 4.26 -18.84 -9.37
N ALA A 200 5.38 -19.58 -9.27
CA ALA A 200 6.42 -19.27 -8.29
C ALA A 200 7.08 -17.89 -8.54
N PHE A 201 7.24 -17.49 -9.81
CA PHE A 201 7.69 -16.16 -10.18
C PHE A 201 6.70 -15.08 -9.72
N GLN A 202 5.40 -15.24 -9.97
CA GLN A 202 4.37 -14.29 -9.53
C GLN A 202 4.36 -14.13 -8.00
N GLU A 203 4.49 -15.21 -7.24
CA GLU A 203 4.59 -15.13 -5.77
C GLU A 203 5.85 -14.38 -5.30
N ALA A 204 6.99 -14.62 -5.95
CA ALA A 204 8.24 -13.95 -5.64
C ALA A 204 8.15 -12.45 -5.93
N GLU A 205 7.55 -12.08 -7.06
CA GLU A 205 7.32 -10.69 -7.44
C GLU A 205 6.33 -10.01 -6.49
N ALA A 206 5.21 -10.66 -6.15
CA ALA A 206 4.24 -10.16 -5.17
C ALA A 206 4.89 -9.86 -3.81
N GLU A 207 5.79 -10.72 -3.34
CA GLU A 207 6.57 -10.48 -2.12
C GLU A 207 7.54 -9.30 -2.28
N ARG A 208 8.24 -9.20 -3.43
CA ARG A 208 9.18 -8.12 -3.73
C ARG A 208 8.51 -6.74 -3.71
N VAL A 209 7.29 -6.65 -4.23
CA VAL A 209 6.56 -5.38 -4.39
C VAL A 209 5.73 -4.99 -3.16
N ARG A 210 5.41 -5.93 -2.25
CA ARG A 210 4.58 -5.68 -1.05
C ARG A 210 5.00 -4.45 -0.23
N ARG A 211 6.31 -4.22 -0.09
CA ARG A 211 6.85 -3.07 0.64
C ARG A 211 6.49 -1.72 0.01
N PHE A 212 6.28 -1.67 -1.30
CA PHE A 212 5.84 -0.46 -1.99
C PHE A 212 4.36 -0.18 -1.76
N TRP A 213 3.54 -1.21 -1.52
CA TRP A 213 2.10 -1.05 -1.29
C TRP A 213 1.79 -0.72 0.17
N SER A 214 2.70 -1.05 1.09
CA SER A 214 2.50 -0.93 2.53
C SER A 214 2.12 0.50 2.98
N PRO A 215 2.73 1.59 2.48
CA PRO A 215 2.32 2.94 2.84
C PRO A 215 0.86 3.24 2.48
N ALA A 216 0.42 2.90 1.26
CA ALA A 216 -0.96 3.10 0.85
C ALA A 216 -1.93 2.19 1.63
N ALA A 217 -1.54 0.94 1.90
CA ALA A 217 -2.34 0.03 2.70
C ALA A 217 -2.61 0.58 4.11
N ARG A 218 -1.63 1.22 4.75
CA ARG A 218 -1.80 1.89 6.06
C ARG A 218 -2.90 2.96 6.01
N LEU A 219 -2.90 3.79 4.96
CA LEU A 219 -3.92 4.84 4.76
C LEU A 219 -5.35 4.29 4.66
N TYR A 220 -5.52 3.06 4.16
CA TYR A 220 -6.83 2.41 3.97
C TYR A 220 -7.23 1.45 5.09
N SER A 221 -6.27 0.88 5.82
CA SER A 221 -6.54 -0.02 6.95
C SER A 221 -7.02 0.71 8.20
N GLU A 222 -6.75 2.01 8.29
CA GLU A 222 -7.25 2.85 9.36
C GLU A 222 -8.74 3.20 9.09
N PRO A 223 -9.68 2.79 9.96
CA PRO A 223 -11.09 3.13 9.79
C PRO A 223 -11.24 4.65 9.71
N ALA A 224 -11.97 5.15 8.69
CA ALA A 224 -12.22 6.60 8.54
C ALA A 224 -12.91 7.23 9.77
N GLU A 225 -13.61 6.43 10.58
CA GLU A 225 -14.28 6.83 11.83
C GLU A 225 -13.37 6.70 13.07
N VAL A 226 -12.17 6.13 12.93
CA VAL A 226 -11.13 5.98 13.96
C VAL A 226 -9.78 6.44 13.41
N ARG A 227 -9.76 7.56 12.66
CA ARG A 227 -8.55 8.39 12.54
C ARG A 227 -8.41 9.23 13.79
N GLU A 228 -8.31 8.49 14.87
CA GLU A 228 -8.04 8.97 16.19
C GLU A 228 -6.62 9.59 16.15
N LYS A 229 -6.56 10.92 16.00
CA LYS A 229 -5.32 11.64 15.70
C LYS A 229 -4.22 11.24 16.67
N THR A 230 -3.08 10.79 16.15
CA THR A 230 -1.84 10.56 16.91
C THR A 230 -1.11 11.89 17.13
N VAL A 231 -0.03 11.88 17.91
CA VAL A 231 0.82 13.07 18.10
C VAL A 231 1.41 13.53 16.77
N GLY A 232 1.97 12.60 15.99
CA GLY A 232 2.53 12.88 14.67
C GLY A 232 1.48 13.38 13.69
N GLY A 233 0.28 12.80 13.71
CA GLY A 233 -0.86 13.24 12.91
C GLY A 233 -1.30 14.67 13.23
N LEU A 234 -1.47 15.01 14.52
CA LEU A 234 -1.84 16.36 14.95
C LEU A 234 -0.80 17.40 14.51
N LEU A 235 0.49 17.07 14.67
CA LEU A 235 1.57 17.97 14.31
C LEU A 235 1.67 18.19 12.80
N SER A 236 1.61 17.11 12.03
CA SER A 236 1.75 17.16 10.58
C SER A 236 0.58 17.91 9.93
N GLU A 237 -0.65 17.66 10.37
CA GLU A 237 -1.84 18.40 9.92
C GLU A 237 -1.74 19.90 10.21
N TRP A 238 -1.19 20.26 11.38
CA TRP A 238 -0.98 21.66 11.72
C TRP A 238 0.10 22.32 10.85
N LEU A 239 1.23 21.65 10.64
CA LEU A 239 2.32 22.15 9.80
C LEU A 239 1.84 22.41 8.37
N GLU A 240 1.13 21.45 7.79
CA GLU A 240 0.55 21.58 6.44
C GLU A 240 -0.42 22.75 6.36
N ARG A 241 -1.37 22.85 7.31
CA ARG A 241 -2.36 23.93 7.34
C ARG A 241 -1.74 25.32 7.49
N THR A 242 -0.60 25.42 8.15
CA THR A 242 0.08 26.70 8.42
C THR A 242 1.20 27.01 7.44
N GLY A 243 1.51 26.09 6.51
CA GLY A 243 2.57 26.23 5.52
C GLY A 243 3.98 26.15 6.10
N TRP A 244 4.13 25.62 7.30
CA TRP A 244 5.45 25.39 7.90
C TRP A 244 6.05 24.09 7.38
N ASP A 245 7.34 24.11 7.09
CA ASP A 245 8.12 22.89 6.91
C ASP A 245 8.69 22.41 8.26
N VAL A 246 9.03 21.12 8.33
CA VAL A 246 9.60 20.51 9.54
C VAL A 246 10.90 21.22 9.97
N PRO A 247 11.87 21.55 9.09
CA PRO A 247 13.08 22.25 9.50
C PRO A 247 12.81 23.66 10.07
N GLY A 248 11.92 24.43 9.46
CA GLY A 248 11.57 25.78 9.91
C GLY A 248 10.89 25.77 11.26
N TYR A 249 9.94 24.86 11.49
CA TYR A 249 9.27 24.75 12.78
C TYR A 249 10.23 24.23 13.87
N ALA A 250 11.10 23.26 13.55
CA ALA A 250 12.13 22.81 14.48
C ALA A 250 13.08 23.96 14.89
N ALA A 251 13.48 24.81 13.93
CA ALA A 251 14.30 25.98 14.21
C ALA A 251 13.58 27.00 15.12
N GLN A 252 12.27 27.21 14.91
CA GLN A 252 11.45 28.07 15.78
C GLN A 252 11.39 27.55 17.23
N LEU A 253 11.31 26.23 17.40
CA LEU A 253 11.31 25.58 18.72
C LEU A 253 12.71 25.54 19.36
N GLY A 254 13.77 25.82 18.59
CA GLY A 254 15.16 25.61 19.00
C GLY A 254 15.53 24.13 19.14
N TRP A 255 14.95 23.28 18.31
CA TRP A 255 15.12 21.82 18.35
C TRP A 255 15.97 21.31 17.18
N PRO A 256 16.66 20.16 17.36
CA PRO A 256 17.20 19.41 16.24
C PRO A 256 16.09 18.95 15.28
N THR A 257 16.27 19.16 13.97
CA THR A 257 15.27 18.78 12.96
C THR A 257 14.90 17.30 13.01
N ASN A 258 15.87 16.42 13.27
CA ASN A 258 15.63 14.97 13.36
C ASN A 258 14.70 14.59 14.53
N GLU A 259 14.70 15.34 15.63
CA GLU A 259 13.77 15.08 16.73
C GLU A 259 12.32 15.42 16.36
N LEU A 260 12.12 16.49 15.59
CA LEU A 260 10.79 16.85 15.12
C LEU A 260 10.28 15.87 14.06
N VAL A 261 11.16 15.36 13.19
CA VAL A 261 10.84 14.27 12.25
C VAL A 261 10.37 13.03 13.00
N LEU A 262 11.10 12.58 14.02
CA LEU A 262 10.68 11.44 14.85
C LEU A 262 9.32 11.68 15.52
N LEU A 263 9.00 12.92 15.88
CA LEU A 263 7.70 13.26 16.44
C LEU A 263 6.57 13.23 15.40
N CYS A 264 6.81 13.76 14.19
CA CYS A 264 5.89 13.69 13.06
C CYS A 264 5.59 12.24 12.63
N ASP A 265 6.59 11.36 12.71
CA ASP A 265 6.48 9.95 12.32
C ASP A 265 5.99 9.03 13.44
N ASP A 266 5.63 9.59 14.62
CA ASP A 266 5.29 8.82 15.83
C ASP A 266 6.39 7.80 16.25
N ALA A 267 7.64 8.06 15.85
CA ALA A 267 8.78 7.16 15.98
C ALA A 267 9.73 7.52 17.14
N PHE A 268 9.29 8.36 18.08
CA PHE A 268 10.11 8.77 19.22
C PHE A 268 10.03 7.77 20.39
N GLU A 269 11.13 7.64 21.12
CA GLU A 269 11.18 6.82 22.34
C GLU A 269 10.82 7.69 23.57
N PRO A 270 9.71 7.44 24.29
CA PRO A 270 9.27 8.28 25.41
C PRO A 270 10.30 8.40 26.56
N GLN A 271 11.18 7.41 26.69
CA GLN A 271 12.25 7.43 27.70
C GLN A 271 13.39 8.38 27.33
N ALA A 272 13.65 8.55 26.02
CA ALA A 272 14.69 9.43 25.49
C ALA A 272 14.14 10.81 25.09
N PHE A 273 12.83 10.94 24.93
CA PHE A 273 12.16 12.15 24.47
C PHE A 273 11.42 12.85 25.63
N PRO A 274 11.85 14.03 26.10
CA PRO A 274 11.21 14.68 27.25
C PRO A 274 9.73 15.01 27.00
N PRO A 275 8.81 14.72 27.94
CA PRO A 275 7.38 15.01 27.76
C PRO A 275 7.11 16.52 27.62
N GLU A 276 7.95 17.38 28.21
CA GLU A 276 7.86 18.82 28.05
C GLU A 276 8.10 19.27 26.61
N ARG A 277 8.97 18.56 25.87
CA ARG A 277 9.22 18.83 24.46
C ARG A 277 7.96 18.52 23.67
N VAL A 278 7.42 17.31 23.78
CA VAL A 278 6.18 16.91 23.07
C VAL A 278 5.04 17.91 23.31
N GLY A 279 4.80 18.27 24.59
CA GLY A 279 3.76 19.25 24.92
C GLY A 279 4.01 20.64 24.34
N THR A 280 5.26 21.09 24.23
CA THR A 280 5.61 22.39 23.63
C THR A 280 5.42 22.39 22.12
N ALA A 281 5.88 21.34 21.41
CA ALA A 281 5.72 21.24 19.96
C ALA A 281 4.25 21.18 19.53
N LEU A 282 3.40 20.52 20.32
CA LEU A 282 1.98 20.38 20.00
C LEU A 282 1.13 21.55 20.49
N ALA A 283 1.68 22.48 21.28
CA ALA A 283 0.94 23.62 21.86
C ALA A 283 0.22 24.48 20.82
N SER A 284 0.77 24.57 19.61
CA SER A 284 0.17 25.26 18.47
C SER A 284 -0.71 24.35 17.60
N ALA A 285 -0.51 23.04 17.66
CA ALA A 285 -1.11 22.04 16.77
C ALA A 285 -2.46 21.50 17.25
N ALA A 286 -2.60 21.18 18.53
CA ALA A 286 -3.83 20.56 19.05
C ALA A 286 -4.92 21.60 19.37
N SER A 287 -6.18 21.26 19.07
CA SER A 287 -7.35 22.11 19.35
C SER A 287 -7.65 22.24 20.85
N THR A 288 -7.45 21.18 21.62
CA THR A 288 -7.66 21.17 23.07
C THR A 288 -6.63 20.29 23.78
N ALA A 289 -6.52 20.45 25.10
CA ALA A 289 -5.69 19.57 25.92
C ALA A 289 -6.22 18.12 25.96
N GLY A 290 -7.52 17.91 25.74
CA GLY A 290 -8.12 16.58 25.64
C GLY A 290 -7.67 15.86 24.36
N ASP A 291 -7.75 16.56 23.22
CA ASP A 291 -7.31 15.99 21.94
C ASP A 291 -5.83 15.60 21.97
N PHE A 292 -5.00 16.42 22.62
CA PHE A 292 -3.58 16.11 22.82
C PHE A 292 -3.36 14.91 23.76
N GLU A 293 -4.10 14.84 24.86
CA GLU A 293 -4.00 13.71 25.79
C GLU A 293 -4.38 12.39 25.09
N ASP A 294 -5.48 12.38 24.36
CA ASP A 294 -5.97 11.22 23.61
C ASP A 294 -4.94 10.80 22.54
N ALA A 295 -4.40 11.77 21.79
CA ALA A 295 -3.35 11.52 20.80
C ALA A 295 -2.09 10.90 21.42
N LEU A 296 -1.67 11.41 22.58
CA LEU A 296 -0.48 10.92 23.26
C LEU A 296 -0.65 9.49 23.78
N ARG A 297 -1.86 9.15 24.28
CA ARG A 297 -2.20 7.79 24.74
C ARG A 297 -2.26 6.77 23.61
N ARG A 298 -2.44 7.21 22.37
CA ARG A 298 -2.41 6.36 21.17
C ARG A 298 -1.02 6.17 20.61
N THR A 299 -0.24 7.24 20.58
CA THR A 299 1.16 7.19 20.12
C THR A 299 2.04 6.40 21.09
N VAL A 300 1.82 6.56 22.39
CA VAL A 300 2.73 6.03 23.41
C VAL A 300 2.14 4.80 24.11
N GLY A 301 2.77 3.66 23.90
CA GLY A 301 2.36 2.37 24.46
C GLY A 301 2.89 2.11 25.88
N VAL A 302 2.18 1.28 26.66
CA VAL A 302 2.63 0.85 28.00
C VAL A 302 3.92 0.02 27.92
N ASP A 303 4.10 -0.74 26.85
CA ASP A 303 5.27 -1.56 26.58
C ASP A 303 6.57 -0.75 26.48
N GLN A 304 6.49 0.49 26.00
CA GLN A 304 7.63 1.42 25.92
C GLN A 304 8.17 1.86 27.30
N PHE A 305 7.45 1.59 28.40
CA PHE A 305 7.89 1.87 29.77
C PHE A 305 8.30 0.60 30.54
N SER A 306 8.31 -0.56 29.90
CA SER A 306 8.78 -1.78 30.53
C SER A 306 10.31 -1.75 30.70
N PRO A 307 10.87 -2.11 31.87
CA PRO A 307 12.33 -2.15 32.07
C PRO A 307 13.05 -3.15 31.13
N ALA A 308 12.33 -4.10 30.54
CA ALA A 308 12.86 -5.00 29.51
C ALA A 308 13.03 -4.33 28.14
N ALA A 309 12.41 -3.17 27.89
CA ALA A 309 12.54 -2.44 26.63
C ALA A 309 13.94 -1.86 26.40
N GLY A 310 14.72 -1.63 27.48
CA GLY A 310 16.05 -1.02 27.43
C GLY A 310 17.18 -1.88 26.83
N ALA A 311 16.87 -3.07 26.33
CA ALA A 311 17.87 -3.98 25.74
C ALA A 311 17.56 -4.44 24.31
N THR A 312 16.47 -3.98 23.71
CA THR A 312 16.17 -4.32 22.30
C THR A 312 16.80 -3.25 21.42
N PRO A 313 17.89 -3.55 20.68
CA PRO A 313 18.30 -2.63 19.62
C PRO A 313 17.11 -2.55 18.65
N THR A 314 16.63 -1.34 18.40
CA THR A 314 15.74 -0.96 17.28
C THR A 314 16.47 -1.13 15.93
N GLN A 315 17.18 -2.24 15.75
CA GLN A 315 17.62 -2.75 14.46
C GLN A 315 16.54 -3.70 13.94
N GLY A 316 15.72 -3.18 13.03
CA GLY A 316 14.94 -3.94 12.05
C GLY A 316 14.19 -5.16 12.57
N MET A 317 12.90 -5.01 12.89
CA MET A 317 11.97 -6.12 12.83
C MET A 317 11.84 -6.62 11.38
N VAL A 318 12.79 -7.48 10.99
CA VAL A 318 12.65 -8.39 9.85
C VAL A 318 11.63 -9.44 10.26
N PHE A 319 10.44 -9.37 9.69
CA PHE A 319 9.45 -10.44 9.81
C PHE A 319 10.01 -11.72 9.19
N ALA A 320 10.49 -12.63 10.03
CA ALA A 320 10.83 -13.99 9.63
C ALA A 320 9.53 -14.78 9.34
N ARG A 321 9.43 -15.34 8.12
CA ARG A 321 8.42 -16.32 7.70
C ARG A 321 8.25 -17.46 8.72
N PRO A 322 7.01 -17.96 8.95
CA PRO A 322 6.82 -19.34 9.36
C PRO A 322 6.52 -20.21 8.13
N ALA A 323 7.53 -20.94 7.64
CA ALA A 323 7.29 -22.13 6.85
C ALA A 323 6.89 -23.29 7.78
N ARG A 324 5.69 -23.86 7.58
CA ARG A 324 5.38 -25.23 8.06
C ARG A 324 6.16 -26.20 7.16
N ARG A 325 6.72 -27.34 7.60
CA ARG A 325 6.12 -28.39 8.46
C ARG A 325 7.20 -29.40 8.94
N SER A 326 6.93 -30.01 10.10
CA SER A 326 7.24 -31.40 10.49
C SER A 326 8.63 -31.78 11.04
N LYS A 327 8.76 -31.83 12.39
CA LYS A 327 8.74 -33.09 13.18
C LYS A 327 8.78 -32.81 14.69
N SER A 328 8.06 -33.66 15.42
CA SER A 328 7.90 -33.74 16.87
C SER A 328 9.19 -34.04 17.63
N HIS A 329 9.45 -33.33 18.73
CA HIS A 329 9.46 -33.89 20.10
C HIS A 329 9.98 -32.88 21.13
N ARG A 330 9.41 -33.02 22.34
CA ARG A 330 9.88 -32.59 23.67
C ARG A 330 9.41 -31.23 24.19
N ALA A 331 8.64 -31.37 25.27
CA ALA A 331 8.15 -30.35 26.17
C ALA A 331 9.27 -29.61 26.88
N ASP A 332 9.10 -28.30 27.02
CA ASP A 332 9.44 -27.57 28.23
C ASP A 332 8.26 -26.66 28.58
N GLN A 333 7.82 -26.78 29.83
CA GLN A 333 6.70 -26.04 30.40
C GLN A 333 7.14 -24.59 30.66
N ALA A 334 6.91 -23.70 29.69
CA ALA A 334 6.81 -22.27 29.99
C ALA A 334 5.41 -22.04 30.58
N GLY A 335 5.36 -21.76 31.89
CA GLY A 335 4.11 -21.34 32.55
C GLY A 335 3.52 -20.10 31.87
N PRO A 336 2.19 -19.87 31.96
CA PRO A 336 1.55 -18.72 31.34
C PRO A 336 2.25 -17.44 31.84
N ALA A 337 2.91 -16.72 30.92
CA ALA A 337 3.35 -15.37 31.20
C ALA A 337 2.11 -14.57 31.59
N SER A 338 2.17 -13.87 32.72
CA SER A 338 1.09 -12.99 33.16
C SER A 338 0.84 -11.94 32.09
N ASP A 339 -0.34 -11.95 31.46
CA ASP A 339 -0.79 -10.97 30.44
C ASP A 339 -0.96 -9.55 31.00
N SER A 340 -0.81 -9.35 32.31
CA SER A 340 -0.83 -8.01 32.90
C SER A 340 0.54 -7.34 32.79
N PRO A 341 0.65 -6.15 32.18
CA PRO A 341 1.89 -5.39 32.21
C PRO A 341 2.32 -5.11 33.66
N PRO A 342 3.63 -5.05 33.94
CA PRO A 342 4.09 -4.71 35.28
C PRO A 342 3.51 -3.35 35.68
N ARG A 343 2.99 -3.24 36.91
CA ARG A 343 2.34 -2.03 37.44
C ARG A 343 3.17 -0.75 37.23
N ASP A 344 4.49 -0.89 37.22
CA ASP A 344 5.44 0.21 37.04
C ASP A 344 5.41 0.80 35.62
N ALA A 345 5.11 0.01 34.59
CA ALA A 345 5.06 0.48 33.20
C ALA A 345 3.83 1.36 32.94
N ALA A 346 2.66 0.95 33.45
CA ALA A 346 1.44 1.75 33.37
C ALA A 346 1.57 3.08 34.13
N ALA A 347 2.20 3.05 35.31
CA ALA A 347 2.49 4.28 36.07
C ALA A 347 3.48 5.21 35.32
N GLY A 348 4.45 4.62 34.61
CA GLY A 348 5.37 5.36 33.74
C GLY A 348 4.64 6.12 32.63
N LEU A 349 3.73 5.44 31.91
CA LEU A 349 2.90 6.05 30.88
C LEU A 349 2.05 7.20 31.43
N GLU A 350 1.32 6.98 32.54
CA GLU A 350 0.47 8.01 33.14
C GLU A 350 1.26 9.26 33.57
N ASN A 351 2.45 9.06 34.13
CA ASN A 351 3.32 10.18 34.52
C ASN A 351 3.81 10.95 33.29
N TYR A 352 4.23 10.24 32.23
CA TYR A 352 4.65 10.84 30.98
C TYR A 352 3.53 11.69 30.36
N VAL A 353 2.34 11.11 30.23
CA VAL A 353 1.15 11.78 29.67
C VAL A 353 0.78 13.02 30.50
N THR A 354 0.70 12.89 31.83
CA THR A 354 0.38 14.00 32.73
C THR A 354 1.35 15.18 32.60
N ARG A 355 2.66 14.88 32.50
CA ARG A 355 3.69 15.91 32.35
C ARG A 355 3.61 16.61 30.99
N ALA A 356 3.41 15.84 29.92
CA ALA A 356 3.27 16.38 28.58
C ALA A 356 2.06 17.30 28.49
N VAL A 357 0.88 16.86 28.97
CA VAL A 357 -0.36 17.64 28.96
C VAL A 357 -0.22 18.92 29.79
N ARG A 358 0.49 18.86 30.93
CA ARG A 358 0.80 20.05 31.73
C ARG A 358 1.69 21.04 30.97
N ALA A 359 2.71 20.56 30.26
CA ALA A 359 3.58 21.39 29.45
C ALA A 359 2.82 22.05 28.30
N PHE A 360 1.99 21.27 27.60
CA PHE A 360 1.06 21.76 26.57
C PHE A 360 0.20 22.92 27.08
N ARG A 361 -0.51 22.74 28.21
CA ARG A 361 -1.37 23.80 28.78
C ARG A 361 -0.59 25.08 29.13
N ARG A 362 0.66 24.96 29.57
CA ARG A 362 1.50 26.12 29.88
C ARG A 362 1.98 26.85 28.62
N ALA A 363 2.30 26.09 27.58
CA ALA A 363 2.76 26.64 26.31
C ALA A 363 1.60 27.31 25.55
N SER A 364 0.41 26.70 25.49
CA SER A 364 -0.78 27.27 24.83
C SER A 364 -1.38 28.49 25.55
N ALA A 365 -0.96 28.79 26.79
CA ALA A 365 -1.39 29.96 27.53
C ALA A 365 -0.50 31.20 27.30
N ARG A 366 0.61 31.05 26.58
CA ARG A 366 1.52 32.13 26.17
C ARG A 366 1.16 32.57 24.77
#